data_AF-A0AAU4BCZ7-F1
#
_entry.id   AF-A0AAU4BCZ7-F1
#
_cell.length_a   1.000
_cell.length_b   1.000
_cell.length_c   1.000
_cell.angle_alpha   90.00
_cell.angle_beta   90.00
_cell.angle_gamma   90.00
#
_symmetry.space_group_name_H-M   'P 1'
#
loop_
_entity.id
_entity.type
_entity.pdbx_description
1 polymer ?
#
loop_
_entity_poly.entity_id
_entity_poly.type
_entity_poly.pdbx_seq_one_letter_code
_entity_poly.pdbx_strand_id
1 'polypeptide(L)'
;MPATVQPPESVTWRVHIDRAMWVGGVRSLMLQALHPMTMWGVWQNSNFQRDPFGRLRRTADFVGVGTFGSPEDIEKAAYRVRELHLNAMPERLHDHAFARNTRDMLERARQRLAADGYDVSKGLYGLRDPRRWPSGTQNTLATAS
;
A
#
# COMPACT_ATOMS: atom_id res chain seq x y z
N MET A 1 -9.82 -20.38 -17.46
CA MET A 1 -10.28 -19.46 -16.40
C MET A 1 -9.29 -18.31 -16.35
N PRO A 2 -9.71 -17.04 -16.20
CA PRO A 2 -8.76 -15.94 -16.04
C PRO A 2 -7.86 -16.24 -14.84
N ALA A 3 -6.56 -15.96 -14.97
CA ALA A 3 -5.61 -16.17 -13.88
C ALA A 3 -6.04 -15.31 -12.69
N THR A 4 -6.22 -15.93 -11.53
CA THR A 4 -6.51 -15.22 -10.27
C THR A 4 -5.22 -14.98 -9.50
N VAL A 5 -5.22 -13.98 -8.62
CA VAL A 5 -4.03 -13.62 -7.82
C VAL A 5 -3.57 -14.78 -6.93
N GLN A 6 -4.52 -15.49 -6.33
CA GLN A 6 -4.27 -16.72 -5.59
C GLN A 6 -4.95 -17.88 -6.30
N PRO A 7 -4.31 -19.05 -6.41
CA PRO A 7 -4.95 -20.21 -6.98
C PRO A 7 -6.02 -20.76 -5.99
N PRO A 8 -7.14 -21.33 -6.48
CA PRO A 8 -8.25 -21.80 -5.63
C PRO A 8 -7.87 -22.84 -4.57
N GLU A 9 -6.85 -23.64 -4.84
CA GLU A 9 -6.30 -24.65 -3.93
C GLU A 9 -5.40 -24.08 -2.84
N SER A 10 -5.04 -22.79 -2.91
CA SER A 10 -4.18 -22.15 -1.93
C SER A 10 -4.83 -22.08 -0.54
N VAL A 11 -3.99 -22.12 0.49
CA VAL A 11 -4.41 -21.89 1.88
C VAL A 11 -5.08 -20.53 2.02
N THR A 12 -4.56 -19.49 1.33
CA THR A 12 -5.15 -18.15 1.31
C THR A 12 -6.60 -18.19 0.84
N TRP A 13 -6.88 -18.85 -0.29
CA TRP A 13 -8.24 -18.97 -0.81
C TRP A 13 -9.16 -19.70 0.17
N ARG A 14 -8.71 -20.85 0.69
CA ARG A 14 -9.48 -21.68 1.65
C ARG A 14 -9.81 -20.94 2.95
N VAL A 15 -8.87 -20.15 3.48
CA VAL A 15 -9.09 -19.38 4.70
C VAL A 15 -10.06 -18.23 4.45
N HIS A 16 -9.96 -17.53 3.31
CA HIS A 16 -10.82 -16.37 3.03
C HIS A 16 -12.28 -16.73 2.73
N ILE A 17 -12.55 -17.97 2.30
CA ILE A 17 -13.94 -18.48 2.16
C ILE A 17 -14.50 -19.04 3.47
N ASP A 18 -13.64 -19.33 4.46
CA ASP A 18 -14.06 -19.86 5.76
C ASP A 18 -14.67 -18.74 6.63
N ARG A 19 -15.77 -19.06 7.33
CA ARG A 19 -16.42 -18.11 8.25
C ARG A 19 -15.51 -17.67 9.39
N ALA A 20 -14.51 -18.47 9.77
CA ALA A 20 -13.49 -18.13 10.75
C ALA A 20 -12.68 -16.89 10.36
N MET A 21 -12.59 -16.56 9.06
CA MET A 21 -11.95 -15.32 8.60
C MET A 21 -12.60 -14.08 9.20
N TRP A 22 -13.93 -14.05 9.36
CA TRP A 22 -14.63 -12.92 9.97
C TRP A 22 -14.24 -12.72 11.42
N VAL A 23 -14.10 -13.81 12.18
CA VAL A 23 -13.68 -13.76 13.58
C VAL A 23 -12.23 -13.27 13.69
N GLY A 24 -11.34 -13.79 12.85
CA GLY A 24 -9.95 -13.32 12.76
C GLY A 24 -9.86 -11.85 12.36
N GLY A 25 -10.65 -11.44 11.36
CA GLY A 25 -10.76 -10.07 10.86
C GLY A 25 -11.18 -9.09 11.96
N VAL A 26 -12.30 -9.35 12.63
CA VAL A 26 -12.79 -8.50 13.74
C VAL A 26 -11.77 -8.45 14.86
N ARG A 27 -11.19 -9.59 15.27
CA ARG A 27 -10.16 -9.62 16.32
C ARG A 27 -8.94 -8.78 15.93
N SER A 28 -8.49 -8.88 14.69
CA SER A 28 -7.35 -8.09 14.20
C SER A 28 -7.63 -6.59 14.23
N LEU A 29 -8.85 -6.17 13.89
CA LEU A 29 -9.27 -4.77 13.96
C LEU A 29 -9.29 -4.27 15.41
N MET A 30 -9.78 -5.09 16.35
CA MET A 30 -9.73 -4.76 17.78
C MET A 30 -8.28 -4.60 18.28
N LEU A 31 -7.39 -5.51 17.87
CA LEU A 31 -5.96 -5.41 18.22
C LEU A 31 -5.29 -4.19 17.57
N GLN A 32 -5.63 -3.85 16.33
CA GLN A 32 -5.14 -2.64 15.67
C GLN A 32 -5.65 -1.37 16.35
N ALA A 33 -6.91 -1.36 16.81
CA ALA A 33 -7.49 -0.24 17.54
C ALA A 33 -6.84 -0.02 18.92
N LEU A 34 -6.26 -1.07 19.52
CA LEU A 34 -5.50 -0.97 20.76
C LEU A 34 -4.09 -0.42 20.56
N HIS A 35 -3.58 -0.35 19.33
CA HIS A 35 -2.24 0.16 19.06
C HIS A 35 -2.22 1.71 18.99
N PRO A 36 -1.62 2.41 19.97
CA PRO A 36 -1.76 3.86 20.10
C PRO A 36 -1.24 4.63 18.89
N MET A 37 -0.11 4.17 18.33
CA MET A 37 0.52 4.79 17.16
C MET A 37 -0.30 4.63 15.88
N THR A 38 -0.96 3.48 15.70
CA THR A 38 -1.83 3.24 14.55
C THR A 38 -3.06 4.12 14.64
N MET A 39 -3.69 4.18 15.82
CA MET A 39 -4.87 4.99 16.04
C MET A 39 -4.61 6.49 15.93
N TRP A 40 -3.42 6.96 16.33
CA TRP A 40 -3.01 8.36 16.14
C TRP A 40 -2.88 8.72 14.65
N GLY A 41 -2.36 7.81 13.82
CA GLY A 41 -2.31 7.97 12.37
C GLY A 41 -3.69 7.91 11.70
N VAL A 42 -4.57 7.02 12.16
CA VAL A 42 -5.97 6.96 11.72
C VAL A 42 -6.69 8.25 12.09
N TRP A 43 -6.54 8.73 13.33
CA TRP A 43 -7.21 9.94 13.80
C TRP A 43 -6.89 11.18 12.96
N GLN A 44 -5.63 11.36 12.56
CA GLN A 44 -5.21 12.55 11.80
C GLN A 44 -5.50 12.48 10.30
N ASN A 45 -5.42 11.28 9.71
CA ASN A 45 -5.39 11.15 8.25
C ASN A 45 -6.61 10.41 7.69
N SER A 46 -7.64 10.19 8.52
CA SER A 46 -8.83 9.44 8.14
C SER A 46 -10.11 10.14 8.54
N ASN A 47 -11.09 10.10 7.64
CA ASN A 47 -12.48 10.40 7.96
C ASN A 47 -13.20 9.24 8.71
N PHE A 48 -12.46 8.44 9.48
CA PHE A 48 -12.97 7.22 10.14
C PHE A 48 -14.18 7.48 11.02
N GLN A 49 -14.22 8.62 11.70
CA GLN A 49 -15.33 8.97 12.58
C GLN A 49 -16.65 9.22 11.84
N ARG A 50 -16.59 9.70 10.59
CA ARG A 50 -17.78 9.97 9.77
C ARG A 50 -18.14 8.81 8.84
N ASP A 51 -17.17 7.98 8.47
CA ASP A 51 -17.37 6.83 7.57
C ASP A 51 -16.57 5.58 8.00
N PRO A 52 -16.92 4.96 9.14
CA PRO A 52 -16.23 3.76 9.62
C PRO A 52 -16.54 2.53 8.73
N PHE A 53 -17.79 2.39 8.29
CA PHE A 53 -18.23 1.27 7.47
C PHE A 53 -17.71 1.32 6.04
N GLY A 54 -17.65 2.50 5.40
CA GLY A 54 -17.07 2.65 4.07
C GLY A 54 -15.55 2.46 4.08
N ARG A 55 -14.87 2.76 5.19
CA ARG A 55 -13.47 2.34 5.38
C ARG A 55 -13.32 0.83 5.47
N LEU A 56 -14.11 0.17 6.31
CA LEU A 56 -14.07 -1.28 6.45
C LEU A 56 -14.34 -1.97 5.10
N ARG A 57 -15.35 -1.49 4.36
CA ARG A 57 -15.69 -1.98 3.02
C ARG A 57 -14.51 -1.87 2.07
N ARG A 58 -13.83 -0.71 1.97
CA ARG A 58 -12.65 -0.54 1.10
C ARG A 58 -11.51 -1.50 1.43
N THR A 59 -11.28 -1.79 2.71
CA THR A 59 -10.29 -2.80 3.13
C THR A 59 -10.73 -4.21 2.74
N ALA A 60 -12.00 -4.56 2.97
CA ALA A 60 -12.56 -5.85 2.59
C ALA A 60 -12.51 -6.07 1.06
N ASP A 61 -12.83 -5.04 0.28
CA ASP A 61 -12.77 -5.08 -1.18
C ASP A 61 -11.33 -5.30 -1.66
N PHE A 62 -10.35 -4.60 -1.07
CA PHE A 62 -8.93 -4.82 -1.38
C PHE A 62 -8.45 -6.25 -1.09
N VAL A 63 -8.83 -6.79 0.08
CA VAL A 63 -8.52 -8.19 0.44
C VAL A 63 -9.20 -9.18 -0.51
N GLY A 64 -10.45 -8.90 -0.89
CA GLY A 64 -11.21 -9.67 -1.86
C GLY A 64 -10.54 -9.70 -3.23
N VAL A 65 -10.13 -8.54 -3.76
CA VAL A 65 -9.39 -8.43 -5.03
C VAL A 65 -8.04 -9.15 -4.95
N GLY A 66 -7.31 -9.00 -3.84
CA GLY A 66 -6.01 -9.67 -3.64
C GLY A 66 -6.10 -11.20 -3.50
N THR A 67 -7.28 -11.75 -3.24
CA THR A 67 -7.49 -13.19 -3.10
C THR A 67 -8.18 -13.80 -4.31
N PHE A 68 -9.25 -13.17 -4.79
CA PHE A 68 -10.16 -13.71 -5.80
C PHE A 68 -10.11 -12.96 -7.14
N GLY A 69 -9.48 -11.78 -7.18
CA GLY A 69 -9.40 -10.95 -8.38
C GLY A 69 -8.33 -11.40 -9.37
N SER A 70 -8.19 -10.65 -10.45
CA SER A 70 -7.12 -10.85 -11.44
C SER A 70 -5.82 -10.14 -11.04
N PRO A 71 -4.64 -10.56 -11.56
CA PRO A 71 -3.37 -9.86 -11.39
C PRO A 71 -3.44 -8.36 -11.75
N GLU A 72 -4.17 -8.01 -12.81
CA GLU A 72 -4.32 -6.63 -13.24
C GLU A 72 -5.15 -5.80 -12.24
N ASP A 73 -6.21 -6.39 -11.69
CA ASP A 73 -7.07 -5.70 -10.71
C ASP A 73 -6.33 -5.41 -9.41
N ILE A 74 -5.53 -6.38 -8.91
CA ILE A 74 -4.75 -6.16 -7.70
C ILE A 74 -3.63 -5.16 -7.91
N GLU A 75 -3.03 -5.10 -9.11
CA GLU A 75 -2.00 -4.11 -9.42
C GLU A 75 -2.59 -2.69 -9.38
N LYS A 76 -3.74 -2.48 -10.02
CA LYS A 76 -4.49 -1.19 -9.97
C LYS A 76 -4.89 -0.84 -8.54
N ALA A 77 -5.41 -1.80 -7.78
CA ALA A 77 -5.81 -1.58 -6.40
C ALA A 77 -4.62 -1.25 -5.49
N ALA A 78 -3.49 -1.96 -5.66
CA ALA A 78 -2.27 -1.74 -4.91
C ALA A 78 -1.65 -0.37 -5.21
N TYR A 79 -1.65 0.05 -6.48
CA TYR A 79 -1.21 1.39 -6.86
C TYR A 79 -2.01 2.47 -6.13
N ARG A 80 -3.35 2.36 -6.14
CA ARG A 80 -4.24 3.31 -5.46
C ARG A 80 -4.03 3.34 -3.94
N VAL A 81 -3.88 2.17 -3.31
CA VAL A 81 -3.59 2.08 -1.87
C VAL A 81 -2.24 2.70 -1.55
N ARG A 82 -1.21 2.45 -2.37
CA ARG A 82 0.12 3.03 -2.21
C ARG A 82 0.08 4.55 -2.32
N GLU A 83 -0.65 5.08 -3.29
CA GLU A 83 -0.82 6.53 -3.46
C GLU A 83 -1.49 7.18 -2.24
N LEU A 84 -2.53 6.54 -1.69
CA LEU A 84 -3.20 6.99 -0.48
C LEU A 84 -2.28 6.95 0.75
N HIS A 85 -1.47 5.91 0.90
CA HIS A 85 -0.51 5.81 2.02
C HIS A 85 0.60 6.85 1.93
N LEU A 86 1.10 7.15 0.72
CA LEU A 86 2.07 8.22 0.51
C LEU A 86 1.50 9.61 0.83
N ASN A 87 0.18 9.78 0.75
CA ASN A 87 -0.51 11.03 1.08
C ASN A 87 -0.89 11.15 2.57
N ALA A 88 -0.93 10.03 3.29
CA ALA A 88 -1.51 9.95 4.63
C ALA A 88 -0.48 10.02 5.77
N MET A 89 0.80 10.30 5.49
CA MET A 89 1.85 10.26 6.51
C MET A 89 2.70 11.54 6.49
N PRO A 90 2.71 12.33 7.58
CA PRO A 90 3.65 13.44 7.73
C PRO A 90 5.08 12.91 7.80
N GLU A 91 6.03 13.63 7.19
CA GLU A 91 7.46 13.28 7.12
C GLU A 91 8.06 12.95 8.51
N ARG A 92 7.61 13.63 9.57
CA ARG A 92 8.05 13.42 10.96
C ARG A 92 7.59 12.09 11.60
N LEU A 93 6.62 11.38 11.01
CA LEU A 93 6.16 10.07 11.52
C LEU A 93 6.82 8.87 10.84
N HIS A 94 7.52 9.08 9.73
CA HIS A 94 8.32 8.03 9.08
C HIS A 94 9.35 7.43 10.04
N ASP A 95 9.87 8.22 10.98
CA ASP A 95 10.93 7.80 11.90
C ASP A 95 10.47 6.88 13.04
N HIS A 96 9.18 6.88 13.39
CA HIS A 96 8.64 6.09 14.51
C HIS A 96 7.74 4.92 14.08
N ALA A 97 7.13 4.98 12.88
CA ALA A 97 6.17 3.96 12.44
C ALA A 97 6.82 2.78 11.69
N PHE A 98 8.03 2.94 11.17
CA PHE A 98 8.72 1.91 10.41
C PHE A 98 9.86 1.27 11.19
N ALA A 99 9.88 -0.06 11.22
CA ALA A 99 10.98 -0.84 11.79
C ALA A 99 12.31 -0.50 11.08
N ARG A 100 13.45 -0.67 11.78
CA ARG A 100 14.78 -0.31 11.26
C ARG A 100 15.04 -0.88 9.86
N ASN A 101 14.67 -2.14 9.63
CA ASN A 101 14.80 -2.80 8.33
C ASN A 101 14.06 -2.07 7.19
N THR A 102 12.86 -1.54 7.43
CA THR A 102 12.09 -0.80 6.45
C THR A 102 12.70 0.57 6.18
N ARG A 103 13.26 1.23 7.20
CA ARG A 103 14.03 2.47 7.02
C ARG A 103 15.29 2.25 6.21
N ASP A 104 16.03 1.19 6.52
CA ASP A 104 17.25 0.83 5.77
C ASP A 104 16.92 0.49 4.31
N MET A 105 15.77 -0.15 4.06
CA MET A 105 15.29 -0.42 2.71
C MET A 105 14.96 0.87 1.95
N LEU A 106 14.26 1.81 2.59
CA LEU A 106 13.90 3.09 1.98
C LEU A 106 15.14 3.95 1.70
N GLU A 107 16.13 3.96 2.60
CA GLU A 107 17.36 4.71 2.40
C GLU A 107 18.21 4.10 1.27
N ARG A 108 18.32 2.77 1.21
CA ARG A 108 18.96 2.08 0.07
C ARG A 108 18.26 2.38 -1.25
N ALA A 109 16.92 2.41 -1.25
CA ALA A 109 16.15 2.77 -2.44
C ALA A 109 16.42 4.22 -2.86
N ARG A 110 16.46 5.15 -1.90
CA ARG A 110 16.77 6.57 -2.15
C ARG A 110 18.18 6.76 -2.71
N GLN A 111 19.17 6.06 -2.18
CA GLN A 111 20.55 6.10 -2.65
C GLN A 111 20.70 5.56 -4.07
N ARG A 112 20.04 4.43 -4.40
CA ARG A 112 20.03 3.88 -5.76
C ARG A 112 19.38 4.84 -6.75
N LEU A 113 18.21 5.37 -6.41
CA LEU A 113 17.51 6.33 -7.27
C LEU A 113 18.29 7.63 -7.46
N ALA A 114 18.97 8.13 -6.43
CA ALA A 114 19.86 9.27 -6.57
C ALA A 114 21.05 8.96 -7.50
N ALA A 115 21.64 7.76 -7.39
CA ALA A 115 22.71 7.31 -8.27
C ALA A 115 22.25 7.16 -9.73
N ASP A 116 20.99 6.77 -9.93
CA ASP A 116 20.35 6.67 -11.24
C ASP A 116 19.87 8.04 -11.79
N GLY A 117 20.08 9.13 -11.04
CA GLY A 117 19.83 10.51 -11.48
C GLY A 117 18.42 11.05 -11.17
N TYR A 118 17.63 10.37 -10.34
CA TYR A 118 16.31 10.84 -9.94
C TYR A 118 16.39 11.92 -8.85
N ASP A 119 15.54 12.96 -8.95
CA ASP A 119 15.39 13.99 -7.92
C ASP A 119 14.64 13.44 -6.68
N VAL A 120 15.41 13.17 -5.62
CA VAL A 120 14.92 12.70 -4.31
C VAL A 120 14.99 13.77 -3.23
N SER A 121 15.11 15.05 -3.59
CA SER A 121 15.22 16.18 -2.66
C SER A 121 14.01 16.33 -1.73
N LYS A 122 12.83 15.87 -2.16
CA LYS A 122 11.59 15.78 -1.36
C LYS A 122 11.24 14.34 -0.97
N GLY A 123 12.25 13.49 -0.81
CA GLY A 123 12.07 12.05 -0.63
C GLY A 123 11.47 11.39 -1.88
N LEU A 124 10.78 10.25 -1.68
CA LEU A 124 10.12 9.53 -2.78
C LEU A 124 8.94 10.29 -3.39
N TYR A 125 8.48 11.37 -2.75
CA TYR A 125 7.43 12.23 -3.27
C TYR A 125 7.86 12.94 -4.58
N GLY A 126 9.16 13.24 -4.73
CA GLY A 126 9.72 13.83 -5.95
C GLY A 126 9.53 12.97 -7.21
N LEU A 127 9.31 11.66 -7.04
CA LEU A 127 9.11 10.70 -8.14
C LEU A 127 7.72 10.78 -8.78
N ARG A 128 6.78 11.57 -8.23
CA ARG A 128 5.40 11.64 -8.74
C ARG A 128 5.25 12.41 -10.04
N ASP A 129 6.25 13.18 -10.44
CA ASP A 129 6.25 13.96 -11.69
C ASP A 129 7.18 13.30 -12.71
N PRO A 130 6.64 12.54 -13.70
CA PRO A 130 7.44 11.84 -14.69
C PRO A 130 8.34 12.75 -15.52
N ARG A 131 8.00 14.05 -15.61
CA ARG A 131 8.80 15.05 -16.32
C ARG A 131 10.14 15.34 -15.65
N ARG A 132 10.26 15.01 -14.36
CA ARG A 132 11.49 15.18 -13.56
C ARG A 132 12.38 13.94 -13.57
N TRP A 133 11.96 12.88 -14.24
CA TRP A 133 12.75 11.65 -14.30
C TRP A 133 13.93 11.81 -15.28
N PRO A 134 14.99 11.02 -15.11
CA PRO A 134 16.08 10.97 -16.08
C PRO A 134 15.56 10.68 -17.49
N SER A 135 16.12 11.35 -18.49
CA SER A 135 15.67 11.31 -19.89
C SER A 135 15.62 9.89 -20.47
N GLY A 136 16.52 9.00 -19.99
CA GLY A 136 16.55 7.59 -20.40
C GLY A 136 15.29 6.81 -20.02
N THR A 137 14.71 7.09 -18.85
CA THR A 137 13.50 6.44 -18.34
C THR A 137 12.24 6.94 -19.04
N GLN A 138 12.20 8.22 -19.41
CA GLN A 138 11.07 8.81 -20.13
C GLN A 138 10.91 8.18 -21.52
N ASN A 139 12.03 7.95 -22.22
CA ASN A 139 12.02 7.30 -23.54
C ASN A 139 11.56 5.85 -23.49
N THR A 140 11.87 5.10 -22.43
CA THR A 140 11.47 3.68 -22.31
C THR A 140 9.95 3.53 -22.15
N LEU A 141 9.29 4.47 -21.47
CA LEU A 141 7.85 4.46 -21.27
C LEU A 141 7.08 4.92 -22.51
N ALA A 142 7.66 5.84 -23.28
CA ALA A 142 7.09 6.30 -24.55
C ALA A 142 7.12 5.23 -25.65
N THR A 143 8.11 4.32 -25.63
CA THR A 143 8.19 3.21 -26.58
C THR A 143 7.42 1.95 -26.15
N ALA A 144 6.86 1.95 -24.93
CA ALA A 144 6.09 0.84 -24.37
C ALA A 144 4.56 1.07 -24.39
N SER A 145 4.10 2.17 -25.01
CA SER A 145 2.68 2.49 -25.28
C SER A 145 2.37 2.33 -26.76
#